data_AF-A0A218WIM7-F1
#
_entry.id   AF-A0A218WIM7-F1
#
_cell.length_a   1.000
_cell.length_b   1.000
_cell.length_c   1.000
_cell.angle_alpha   90.00
_cell.angle_beta   90.00
_cell.angle_gamma   90.00
#
_symmetry.space_group_name_H-M   'P 1'
#
loop_
_entity.id
_entity.type
_entity.pdbx_description
1 polymer ?
#
loop_
_entity_poly.entity_id
_entity_poly.type
_entity_poly.pdbx_seq_one_letter_code
_entity_poly.pdbx_strand_id
1 'polypeptide(L)'
;MPATEYQGSFLGRISIRRNQVVSMDGNHEQELEDLEIFQKNISDRFSDLLSDDSSSSSSSSEPFLSIAWVRKLLDVYLCCEAEFKAVLIMGRDPSLISKPPLDRVLPELLDRSVKALDICNAVMHGVDSVRQCQKLAEIAVAALEQRPLGEGQARRAKKALAGLMTALGIDDKDSGSHKSTERAWSFGRRGGCGGGSAAKDRGLGQFRAPSWGVPKNWSAAKQIQSMSSNLVAPRGADSTGLAMPVYIMSIVTVFVMWALMAAIPCQERSGLASHFQVPRQLGWAQAMMSLHEKIGEEWKKKEKKGSGSFVGLLEEMQRMEKVGHSLMDFADGFQYPGEAERLEEAAAQAAELAETCRRMEEGLVPLQQQIREVFHRIVRSRTEVLDVLDQAGKPSAPSV
;
A
#
# COMPACT_ATOMS: atom_id res chain seq x y z
N MET A 1 26.21 -45.67 74.61
CA MET A 1 25.17 -46.55 74.01
C MET A 1 23.88 -46.32 74.79
N PRO A 2 22.70 -46.08 74.18
CA PRO A 2 22.32 -45.77 72.78
C PRO A 2 21.72 -44.32 72.66
N ALA A 3 21.51 -43.63 71.54
CA ALA A 3 20.96 -43.92 70.21
C ALA A 3 19.43 -44.14 70.17
N THR A 4 18.67 -43.12 69.76
CA THR A 4 17.44 -43.28 68.95
C THR A 4 17.31 -42.15 67.93
N GLU A 5 17.17 -42.59 66.69
CA GLU A 5 16.99 -41.83 65.45
C GLU A 5 15.48 -41.66 65.10
N TYR A 6 15.20 -40.58 64.37
CA TYR A 6 14.23 -40.38 63.27
C TYR A 6 12.75 -40.85 63.36
N GLN A 7 11.82 -39.91 63.13
CA GLN A 7 10.94 -39.90 61.94
C GLN A 7 10.07 -38.62 61.80
N GLY A 8 10.09 -38.01 60.60
CA GLY A 8 8.86 -37.59 59.88
C GLY A 8 8.28 -36.18 60.07
N SER A 9 8.63 -35.26 59.15
CA SER A 9 7.89 -34.02 58.82
C SER A 9 6.45 -34.29 58.37
N PHE A 10 5.48 -33.42 58.70
CA PHE A 10 4.38 -32.99 57.79
C PHE A 10 3.65 -31.76 58.36
N LEU A 11 3.64 -30.67 57.57
CA LEU A 11 2.73 -29.49 57.61
C LEU A 11 2.92 -28.43 58.72
N GLY A 12 3.22 -27.20 58.29
CA GLY A 12 3.14 -26.02 59.18
C GLY A 12 3.89 -24.75 58.76
N ARG A 13 4.27 -24.57 57.49
CA ARG A 13 4.77 -23.27 56.99
C ARG A 13 3.61 -22.36 56.62
N ILE A 14 3.13 -21.59 57.58
CA ILE A 14 2.37 -20.36 57.33
C ILE A 14 3.18 -19.22 57.96
N SER A 15 4.11 -18.66 57.20
CA SER A 15 4.78 -17.40 57.55
C SER A 15 4.00 -16.26 56.92
N ILE A 16 3.24 -15.58 57.78
CA ILE A 16 2.62 -14.28 57.53
C ILE A 16 3.75 -13.26 57.35
N ARG A 17 4.00 -12.83 56.10
CA ARG A 17 4.51 -11.49 55.78
C ARG A 17 3.46 -10.77 54.96
N ARG A 18 2.61 -10.08 55.70
CA ARG A 18 1.54 -9.19 55.27
C ARG A 18 2.16 -7.86 54.81
N ASN A 19 1.73 -7.42 53.62
CA ASN A 19 1.74 -6.04 53.11
C ASN A 19 3.08 -5.29 52.96
N GLN A 20 3.68 -5.45 51.78
CA GLN A 20 4.14 -4.31 50.98
C GLN A 20 3.38 -4.35 49.63
N VAL A 21 2.13 -3.89 49.64
CA VAL A 21 1.40 -3.51 48.42
C VAL A 21 1.09 -2.04 48.62
N VAL A 22 2.02 -1.18 48.19
CA VAL A 22 1.82 0.26 48.15
C VAL A 22 2.39 0.73 46.81
N SER A 23 1.47 1.12 45.92
CA SER A 23 1.69 2.00 44.76
C SER A 23 2.40 1.41 43.52
N MET A 24 1.91 0.28 42.99
CA MET A 24 2.18 -0.13 41.60
C MET A 24 0.91 -0.41 40.76
N ASP A 25 -0.27 -0.54 41.38
CA ASP A 25 -1.52 -0.87 40.68
C ASP A 25 -2.04 0.26 39.78
N GLY A 26 -1.90 1.53 40.19
CA GLY A 26 -2.46 2.66 39.44
C GLY A 26 -1.81 2.88 38.05
N ASN A 27 -0.56 2.48 37.86
CA ASN A 27 0.11 2.58 36.55
C ASN A 27 -0.29 1.42 35.62
N HIS A 28 -0.57 0.23 36.16
CA HIS A 28 -0.99 -0.92 35.35
C HIS A 28 -2.45 -0.81 34.90
N GLU A 29 -3.35 -0.30 35.76
CA GLU A 29 -4.74 -0.02 35.39
C GLU A 29 -4.84 1.05 34.30
N GLN A 30 -4.03 2.11 34.38
CA GLN A 30 -3.99 3.15 33.33
C GLN A 30 -3.45 2.59 32.00
N GLU A 31 -2.39 1.76 32.02
CA GLU A 31 -1.86 1.13 30.81
C GLU A 31 -2.87 0.21 30.13
N LEU A 32 -3.68 -0.49 30.92
CA LEU A 32 -4.78 -1.32 30.42
C LEU A 32 -5.90 -0.46 29.80
N GLU A 33 -6.30 0.62 30.46
CA GLU A 33 -7.31 1.54 29.95
C GLU A 33 -6.85 2.20 28.64
N ASP A 34 -5.61 2.68 28.58
CA ASP A 34 -5.02 3.26 27.36
C ASP A 34 -5.01 2.24 26.21
N LEU A 35 -4.70 0.97 26.51
CA LEU A 35 -4.72 -0.11 25.53
C LEU A 35 -6.12 -0.42 25.01
N GLU A 36 -7.12 -0.45 25.89
CA GLU A 36 -8.53 -0.66 25.52
C GLU A 36 -9.06 0.48 24.65
N ILE A 37 -8.75 1.72 25.00
CA ILE A 37 -9.08 2.91 24.19
C ILE A 37 -8.42 2.81 22.83
N PHE A 38 -7.13 2.45 22.77
CA PHE A 38 -6.42 2.29 21.51
C PHE A 38 -7.03 1.22 20.61
N GLN A 39 -7.34 0.05 21.16
CA GLN A 39 -8.01 -1.03 20.42
C GLN A 39 -9.38 -0.62 19.90
N LYS A 40 -10.16 0.07 20.73
CA LYS A 40 -11.47 0.60 20.36
C LYS A 40 -11.36 1.61 19.22
N ASN A 41 -10.47 2.59 19.35
CA ASN A 41 -10.27 3.62 18.32
C ASN A 41 -9.83 3.02 16.98
N ILE A 42 -8.99 1.98 17.00
CA ILE A 42 -8.65 1.24 15.77
C ILE A 42 -9.88 0.56 15.18
N SER A 43 -10.65 -0.15 16.00
CA SER A 43 -11.87 -0.83 15.57
C SER A 43 -12.85 0.16 14.93
N ASP A 44 -13.09 1.30 15.58
CA ASP A 44 -14.02 2.34 15.13
C ASP A 44 -13.55 2.93 13.79
N ARG A 45 -12.28 3.32 13.68
CA ARG A 45 -11.71 3.89 12.43
C ARG A 45 -11.83 2.95 11.22
N PHE A 46 -11.56 1.65 11.41
CA PHE A 46 -11.70 0.68 10.32
C PHE A 46 -13.17 0.34 10.03
N SER A 47 -14.04 0.41 11.04
CA SER A 47 -15.49 0.23 10.86
C SER A 47 -16.10 1.39 10.07
N ASP A 48 -15.66 2.63 10.32
CA ASP A 48 -16.05 3.80 9.54
C ASP A 48 -15.61 3.67 8.08
N LEU A 49 -14.35 3.27 7.85
CA LEU A 49 -13.80 3.03 6.51
C LEU A 49 -14.54 1.91 5.74
N LEU A 50 -15.02 0.88 6.46
CA LEU A 50 -15.84 -0.19 5.88
C LEU A 50 -17.29 0.26 5.61
N SER A 51 -17.85 1.10 6.48
CA SER A 51 -19.24 1.57 6.39
C SER A 51 -19.46 2.51 5.22
N ASP A 52 -18.47 3.37 4.93
CA ASP A 52 -18.46 4.31 3.80
C ASP A 52 -18.69 3.63 2.43
N ASP A 53 -18.38 2.34 2.34
CA ASP A 53 -18.48 1.51 1.13
C ASP A 53 -19.78 0.66 1.08
N SER A 54 -20.47 0.47 2.20
CA SER A 54 -21.69 -0.35 2.30
C SER A 54 -23.01 0.38 1.98
N SER A 55 -23.00 1.72 1.93
CA SER A 55 -24.19 2.55 1.73
C SER A 55 -24.44 2.89 0.25
N SER A 56 -24.72 1.86 -0.56
CA SER A 56 -25.03 1.96 -2.00
C SER A 56 -26.38 2.62 -2.35
N SER A 57 -26.99 3.39 -1.44
CA SER A 57 -28.35 3.93 -1.59
C SER A 57 -28.49 5.45 -1.43
N SER A 58 -27.39 6.20 -1.31
CA SER A 58 -27.41 7.67 -1.41
C SER A 58 -26.28 8.17 -2.30
N SER A 59 -26.55 9.21 -3.10
CA SER A 59 -25.75 9.71 -4.22
C SER A 59 -24.41 10.38 -3.83
N SER A 60 -23.74 9.93 -2.76
CA SER A 60 -22.50 10.53 -2.26
C SER A 60 -21.49 9.55 -1.65
N SER A 61 -21.70 8.22 -1.74
CA SER A 61 -20.69 7.24 -1.30
C SER A 61 -19.57 7.14 -2.35
N GLU A 62 -18.32 7.33 -1.90
CA GLU A 62 -17.13 7.22 -2.73
C GLU A 62 -16.88 5.74 -3.11
N PRO A 63 -16.55 5.41 -4.37
CA PRO A 63 -16.33 4.03 -4.77
C PRO A 63 -15.21 3.34 -3.97
N PHE A 64 -15.40 2.08 -3.63
CA PHE A 64 -14.36 1.25 -3.00
C PHE A 64 -13.07 1.24 -3.82
N LEU A 65 -11.92 1.35 -3.15
CA LEU A 65 -10.60 1.43 -3.80
C LEU A 65 -10.47 2.58 -4.82
N SER A 66 -11.31 3.62 -4.73
CA SER A 66 -11.07 4.90 -5.41
C SER A 66 -9.87 5.62 -4.79
N ILE A 67 -9.37 6.64 -5.49
CA ILE A 67 -8.31 7.51 -4.95
C ILE A 67 -8.72 8.10 -3.60
N ALA A 68 -9.98 8.54 -3.45
CA ALA A 68 -10.49 9.10 -2.21
C ALA A 68 -10.52 8.06 -1.06
N TRP A 69 -10.97 6.83 -1.36
CA TRP A 69 -10.96 5.74 -0.39
C TRP A 69 -9.53 5.40 0.08
N VAL A 70 -8.57 5.33 -0.85
CA VAL A 70 -7.15 5.08 -0.50
C VAL A 70 -6.60 6.20 0.39
N ARG A 71 -6.97 7.45 0.12
CA ARG A 71 -6.59 8.59 0.98
C ARG A 71 -7.18 8.46 2.39
N LYS A 72 -8.45 8.06 2.53
CA LYS A 72 -9.05 7.80 3.85
C LYS A 72 -8.33 6.67 4.59
N LEU A 73 -7.92 5.60 3.91
CA LEU A 73 -7.11 4.54 4.49
C LEU A 73 -5.77 5.07 5.04
N LEU A 74 -5.12 5.98 4.32
CA LEU A 74 -3.88 6.62 4.78
C LEU A 74 -4.12 7.54 5.98
N ASP A 75 -5.25 8.26 6.03
CA ASP A 75 -5.62 9.06 7.20
C ASP A 75 -5.83 8.18 8.43
N VAL A 76 -6.54 7.05 8.28
CA VAL A 76 -6.70 6.05 9.36
C VAL A 76 -5.32 5.58 9.85
N TYR A 77 -4.40 5.25 8.95
CA TYR A 77 -3.03 4.88 9.33
C TYR A 77 -2.32 5.98 10.14
N LEU A 78 -2.37 7.23 9.67
CA LEU A 78 -1.71 8.36 10.34
C LEU A 78 -2.30 8.63 11.73
N CYS A 79 -3.61 8.44 11.90
CA CYS A 79 -4.26 8.52 13.20
C CYS A 79 -3.83 7.38 14.13
N CYS A 80 -3.84 6.13 13.64
CA CYS A 80 -3.39 4.96 14.40
C CYS A 80 -1.92 5.10 14.83
N GLU A 81 -1.05 5.62 13.94
CA GLU A 81 0.37 5.85 14.24
C GLU A 81 0.57 6.91 15.33
N ALA A 82 -0.15 8.03 15.25
CA ALA A 82 -0.04 9.09 16.26
C ALA A 82 -0.47 8.59 17.65
N GLU A 83 -1.57 7.84 17.71
CA GLU A 83 -2.10 7.27 18.93
C GLU A 83 -1.18 6.16 19.48
N PHE A 84 -0.67 5.29 18.61
CA PHE A 84 0.35 4.30 18.97
C PHE A 84 1.56 4.93 19.65
N LYS A 85 2.06 6.05 19.12
CA LYS A 85 3.19 6.75 19.74
C LYS A 85 2.86 7.31 21.11
N ALA A 86 1.66 7.86 21.30
CA ALA A 86 1.20 8.27 22.62
C ALA A 86 1.20 7.07 23.58
N VAL A 87 0.67 5.93 23.12
CA VAL A 87 0.57 4.68 23.88
C VAL A 87 1.89 3.92 23.98
N LEU A 88 2.98 4.32 23.33
CA LEU A 88 4.29 3.66 23.48
C LEU A 88 5.32 4.56 24.19
N ILE A 89 5.40 5.83 23.81
CA ILE A 89 6.52 6.72 24.15
C ILE A 89 6.10 7.80 25.16
N MET A 90 4.89 8.36 25.04
CA MET A 90 4.51 9.52 25.86
C MET A 90 4.29 9.12 27.33
N GLY A 91 4.97 9.82 28.24
CA GLY A 91 4.78 9.66 29.69
C GLY A 91 5.40 8.40 30.31
N ARG A 92 6.24 7.64 29.57
CA ARG A 92 6.86 6.41 30.09
C ARG A 92 8.35 6.53 30.34
N ASP A 93 8.83 5.74 31.30
CA ASP A 93 10.25 5.59 31.59
C ASP A 93 10.94 4.87 30.41
N PRO A 94 11.95 5.50 29.76
CA PRO A 94 12.75 4.88 28.70
C PRO A 94 13.30 3.50 29.06
N SER A 95 13.59 3.24 30.34
CA SER A 95 14.15 1.95 30.81
C SER A 95 13.22 0.75 30.59
N LEU A 96 11.92 0.98 30.38
CA LEU A 96 10.93 -0.09 30.14
C LEU A 96 11.00 -0.63 28.71
N ILE A 97 11.42 0.19 27.75
CA ILE A 97 11.44 -0.13 26.32
C ILE A 97 12.59 -1.11 25.98
N SER A 98 13.64 -1.14 26.79
CA SER A 98 14.75 -2.10 26.68
C SER A 98 14.53 -3.41 27.45
N LYS A 99 13.38 -3.60 28.10
CA LYS A 99 13.07 -4.82 28.89
C LYS A 99 12.20 -5.80 28.09
N PRO A 100 12.25 -7.11 28.40
CA PRO A 100 11.31 -8.07 27.85
C PRO A 100 9.85 -7.72 28.17
N PRO A 101 8.91 -7.95 27.24
CA PRO A 101 9.09 -8.52 25.89
C PRO A 101 9.44 -7.51 24.77
N LEU A 102 9.54 -6.22 25.09
CA LEU A 102 9.72 -5.13 24.11
C LEU A 102 11.06 -5.19 23.37
N ASP A 103 12.10 -5.65 24.06
CA ASP A 103 13.44 -5.91 23.51
C ASP A 103 13.44 -6.80 22.25
N ARG A 104 12.42 -7.66 22.10
CA ARG A 104 12.26 -8.56 20.95
C ARG A 104 11.34 -8.01 19.87
N VAL A 105 10.22 -7.40 20.24
CA VAL A 105 9.20 -6.95 19.28
C VAL A 105 9.55 -5.61 18.61
N LEU A 106 10.31 -4.75 19.28
CA LEU A 106 10.71 -3.44 18.72
C LEU A 106 11.71 -3.56 17.57
N PRO A 107 12.76 -4.40 17.62
CA PRO A 107 13.62 -4.64 16.47
C PRO A 107 12.84 -5.08 15.22
N GLU A 108 11.82 -5.94 15.40
CA GLU A 108 10.97 -6.35 14.28
C GLU A 108 10.10 -5.21 13.75
N LEU A 109 9.54 -4.36 14.64
CA LEU A 109 8.82 -3.16 14.23
C LEU A 109 9.72 -2.22 13.42
N LEU A 110 10.95 -2.00 13.86
CA LEU A 110 11.93 -1.15 13.18
C LEU A 110 12.33 -1.73 11.82
N ASP A 111 12.49 -3.05 11.70
CA ASP A 111 12.73 -3.72 10.43
C ASP A 111 11.52 -3.59 9.47
N ARG A 112 10.30 -3.80 9.98
CA ARG A 112 9.05 -3.56 9.21
C ARG A 112 8.93 -2.11 8.76
N SER A 113 9.39 -1.14 9.56
CA SER A 113 9.36 0.27 9.19
C SER A 113 10.22 0.56 7.95
N VAL A 114 11.40 -0.06 7.82
CA VAL A 114 12.26 0.09 6.64
C VAL A 114 11.58 -0.48 5.39
N LYS A 115 10.95 -1.65 5.52
CA LYS A 115 10.20 -2.28 4.41
C LYS A 115 8.99 -1.43 4.00
N ALA A 116 8.29 -0.83 4.97
CA ALA A 116 7.20 0.10 4.69
C ALA A 116 7.68 1.34 3.92
N LEU A 117 8.87 1.87 4.22
CA LEU A 117 9.49 2.97 3.47
C LEU A 117 9.80 2.57 2.02
N ASP A 118 10.34 1.37 1.80
CA ASP A 118 10.58 0.84 0.45
C ASP A 118 9.28 0.70 -0.35
N ILE A 119 8.21 0.25 0.30
CA ILE A 119 6.87 0.15 -0.30
C ILE A 119 6.34 1.54 -0.65
N CYS A 120 6.46 2.54 0.24
CA CYS A 120 6.06 3.91 -0.06
C CYS A 120 6.76 4.44 -1.31
N ASN A 121 8.07 4.19 -1.47
CA ASN A 121 8.82 4.58 -2.67
C ASN A 121 8.30 3.86 -3.93
N ALA A 122 8.07 2.55 -3.85
CA ALA A 122 7.54 1.78 -4.97
C ALA A 122 6.13 2.25 -5.39
N VAL A 123 5.27 2.52 -4.41
CA VAL A 123 3.92 3.03 -4.63
C VAL A 123 3.95 4.43 -5.24
N MET A 124 4.87 5.31 -4.81
CA MET A 124 5.05 6.64 -5.44
C MET A 124 5.37 6.53 -6.94
N HIS A 125 6.25 5.61 -7.34
CA HIS A 125 6.51 5.31 -8.76
C HIS A 125 5.29 4.71 -9.47
N GLY A 126 4.48 3.92 -8.76
CA GLY A 126 3.20 3.44 -9.24
C GLY A 126 2.23 4.58 -9.56
N VAL A 127 2.15 5.59 -8.68
CA VAL A 127 1.32 6.78 -8.91
C VAL A 127 1.80 7.60 -10.10
N ASP A 128 3.11 7.74 -10.30
CA ASP A 128 3.65 8.38 -11.51
C ASP A 128 3.27 7.60 -12.79
N SER A 129 3.21 6.27 -12.70
CA SER A 129 2.77 5.42 -13.81
C SER A 129 1.28 5.60 -14.11
N VAL A 130 0.44 5.69 -13.07
CA VAL A 130 -0.99 6.02 -13.20
C VAL A 130 -1.18 7.38 -13.88
N ARG A 131 -0.39 8.38 -13.50
CA ARG A 131 -0.40 9.71 -14.14
C ARG A 131 -0.01 9.64 -15.62
N GLN A 132 0.89 8.74 -16.00
CA GLN A 132 1.25 8.54 -17.39
C GLN A 132 0.08 7.94 -18.20
N CYS A 133 -0.66 7.00 -17.61
CA CYS A 133 -1.89 6.46 -18.22
C CYS A 133 -2.94 7.56 -18.40
N GLN A 134 -3.17 8.39 -17.38
CA GLN A 134 -4.06 9.55 -17.44
C GLN A 134 -3.75 10.45 -18.64
N LYS A 135 -2.49 10.85 -18.83
CA LYS A 135 -2.08 11.70 -19.96
C LYS A 135 -2.38 11.08 -21.33
N LEU A 136 -2.22 9.76 -21.47
CA LEU A 136 -2.54 9.06 -22.71
C LEU A 136 -4.06 9.03 -22.96
N ALA A 137 -4.84 8.79 -21.91
CA ALA A 137 -6.29 8.86 -21.97
C ALA A 137 -6.79 10.26 -22.35
N GLU A 138 -6.22 11.33 -21.78
CA GLU A 138 -6.56 12.72 -22.11
C GLU A 138 -6.32 13.05 -23.59
N ILE A 139 -5.24 12.53 -24.19
CA ILE A 139 -4.98 12.71 -25.62
C ILE A 139 -6.05 12.00 -26.46
N ALA A 140 -6.49 10.81 -26.05
CA ALA A 140 -7.56 10.08 -26.73
C ALA A 140 -8.89 10.82 -26.63
N VAL A 141 -9.27 11.27 -25.44
CA VAL A 141 -10.47 12.10 -25.19
C VAL A 141 -10.46 13.34 -26.07
N ALA A 142 -9.37 14.12 -26.04
CA ALA A 142 -9.26 15.36 -26.81
C ALA A 142 -9.35 15.16 -28.34
N ALA A 143 -9.00 13.97 -28.84
CA ALA A 143 -9.18 13.61 -30.25
C ALA A 143 -10.64 13.22 -30.56
N LEU A 144 -11.27 12.42 -29.70
CA LEU A 144 -12.62 11.90 -29.89
C LEU A 144 -13.73 12.95 -29.68
N GLU A 145 -13.46 14.00 -28.91
CA GLU A 145 -14.39 15.12 -28.69
C GLU A 145 -14.52 16.06 -29.90
N GLN A 146 -13.59 16.03 -30.86
CA GLN A 146 -13.63 16.90 -32.03
C GLN A 146 -14.87 16.61 -32.90
N ARG A 147 -15.49 17.67 -33.43
CA ARG A 147 -16.66 17.59 -34.31
C ARG A 147 -16.44 18.44 -35.58
N PRO A 148 -16.68 17.91 -36.79
CA PRO A 148 -17.00 16.51 -37.09
C PRO A 148 -15.81 15.57 -36.82
N LEU A 149 -16.10 14.33 -36.40
CA LEU A 149 -15.05 13.33 -36.20
C LEU A 149 -14.57 12.83 -37.56
N GLY A 150 -13.29 13.06 -37.87
CA GLY A 150 -12.65 12.59 -39.10
C GLY A 150 -11.64 11.46 -38.84
N GLU A 151 -11.21 10.77 -39.89
CA GLU A 151 -10.24 9.66 -39.80
C GLU A 151 -8.94 10.04 -39.09
N GLY A 152 -8.46 11.28 -39.26
CA GLY A 152 -7.25 11.75 -38.58
C GLY A 152 -7.39 11.76 -37.06
N GLN A 153 -8.57 12.14 -36.55
CA GLN A 153 -8.84 12.14 -35.11
C GLN A 153 -9.01 10.72 -34.57
N ALA A 154 -9.71 9.85 -35.30
CA ALA A 154 -9.82 8.43 -34.96
C ALA A 154 -8.44 7.75 -34.90
N ARG A 155 -7.55 8.01 -35.88
CA ARG A 155 -6.17 7.49 -35.88
C ARG A 155 -5.34 8.04 -34.71
N ARG A 156 -5.52 9.31 -34.34
CA ARG A 156 -4.85 9.91 -33.18
C ARG A 156 -5.32 9.27 -31.87
N ALA A 157 -6.64 9.09 -31.71
CA ALA A 157 -7.22 8.41 -30.57
C ALA A 157 -6.70 6.97 -30.46
N LYS A 158 -6.75 6.21 -31.56
CA LYS A 158 -6.18 4.86 -31.66
C LYS A 158 -4.74 4.80 -31.18
N LYS A 159 -3.88 5.71 -31.66
CA LYS A 159 -2.46 5.73 -31.25
C LYS A 159 -2.30 6.01 -29.75
N ALA A 160 -3.08 6.93 -29.19
CA ALA A 160 -3.02 7.24 -27.76
C ALA A 160 -3.54 6.08 -26.90
N LEU A 161 -4.66 5.48 -27.30
CA LEU A 161 -5.23 4.29 -26.67
C LEU A 161 -4.28 3.09 -26.76
N ALA A 162 -3.51 2.95 -27.84
CA ALA A 162 -2.55 1.86 -27.98
C ALA A 162 -1.42 2.01 -26.97
N GLY A 163 -0.89 3.23 -26.85
CA GLY A 163 0.06 3.57 -25.79
C GLY A 163 -0.51 3.33 -24.39
N LEU A 164 -1.79 3.63 -24.17
CA LEU A 164 -2.48 3.38 -22.90
C LEU A 164 -2.56 1.87 -22.60
N MET A 165 -2.95 1.04 -23.57
CA MET A 165 -3.04 -0.42 -23.38
C MET A 165 -1.67 -1.04 -23.07
N THR A 166 -0.63 -0.61 -23.78
CA THR A 166 0.76 -1.01 -23.48
C THR A 166 1.18 -0.55 -22.08
N ALA A 167 0.85 0.68 -21.67
CA ALA A 167 1.19 1.20 -20.34
C ALA A 167 0.46 0.46 -19.21
N LEU A 168 -0.78 0.02 -19.45
CA LEU A 168 -1.56 -0.84 -18.55
C LEU A 168 -1.02 -2.28 -18.48
N GLY A 169 0.03 -2.62 -19.25
CA GLY A 169 0.64 -3.93 -19.25
C GLY A 169 -0.22 -5.00 -19.93
N ILE A 170 -1.05 -4.59 -20.90
CA ILE A 170 -1.88 -5.48 -21.73
C ILE A 170 -1.04 -6.10 -22.88
N ASP A 171 0.29 -5.92 -22.88
CA ASP A 171 1.12 -6.58 -23.88
C ASP A 171 1.12 -8.10 -23.64
N ASP A 172 0.50 -8.76 -24.62
CA ASP A 172 0.37 -10.20 -24.81
C ASP A 172 1.59 -10.97 -24.32
N LYS A 173 1.33 -11.86 -23.36
CA LYS A 173 2.19 -13.00 -23.07
C LYS A 173 2.24 -14.01 -24.24
N ASP A 174 1.67 -13.68 -25.42
CA ASP A 174 1.61 -14.52 -26.61
C ASP A 174 1.78 -13.76 -27.95
N SER A 175 2.74 -12.84 -28.07
CA SER A 175 3.18 -12.37 -29.40
C SER A 175 4.64 -12.74 -29.67
N GLY A 176 4.83 -13.98 -30.12
CA GLY A 176 6.04 -14.40 -30.80
C GLY A 176 6.32 -13.52 -32.02
N SER A 177 7.54 -13.00 -32.11
CA SER A 177 8.23 -12.66 -33.35
C SER A 177 7.41 -11.95 -34.46
N HIS A 178 7.13 -10.66 -34.30
CA HIS A 178 6.90 -9.80 -35.46
C HIS A 178 7.75 -8.53 -35.39
N LYS A 179 8.83 -8.51 -36.17
CA LYS A 179 9.62 -7.32 -36.51
C LYS A 179 8.78 -6.40 -37.39
N SER A 180 7.98 -5.51 -36.80
CA SER A 180 7.41 -4.38 -37.56
C SER A 180 8.51 -3.33 -37.79
N THR A 181 8.83 -3.11 -39.05
CA THR A 181 9.86 -2.16 -39.50
C THR A 181 9.22 -0.77 -39.65
N GLU A 182 9.12 -0.01 -38.56
CA GLU A 182 8.76 1.41 -38.66
C GLU A 182 10.00 2.23 -39.04
N ARG A 183 10.05 2.64 -40.31
CA ARG A 183 11.06 3.58 -40.81
C ARG A 183 10.66 5.01 -40.41
N ALA A 184 11.28 5.55 -39.37
CA ALA A 184 11.22 6.97 -39.07
C ALA A 184 11.98 7.78 -40.14
N TRP A 185 11.26 8.59 -40.92
CA TRP A 185 11.85 9.61 -41.76
C TRP A 185 12.28 10.80 -40.90
N SER A 186 13.58 11.08 -40.84
CA SER A 186 14.08 12.38 -40.36
C SER A 186 14.80 13.09 -41.51
N PHE A 187 14.32 14.30 -41.80
CA PHE A 187 15.01 15.29 -42.62
C PHE A 187 16.13 15.93 -41.79
N GLY A 188 17.37 15.93 -42.26
CA GLY A 188 18.46 16.65 -41.58
C GLY A 188 19.88 16.39 -42.09
N ARG A 189 20.24 17.01 -43.23
CA ARG A 189 21.55 17.38 -43.83
C ARG A 189 22.79 16.45 -43.74
N ARG A 190 23.40 16.30 -44.93
CA ARG A 190 24.77 15.84 -45.22
C ARG A 190 25.86 16.65 -44.50
N GLY A 191 26.94 15.97 -44.11
CA GLY A 191 28.27 16.52 -43.86
C GLY A 191 29.19 15.45 -43.25
N GLY A 192 30.13 14.92 -44.03
CA GLY A 192 30.92 13.73 -43.67
C GLY A 192 32.33 14.02 -43.11
N CYS A 193 33.00 12.89 -42.86
CA CYS A 193 34.42 12.60 -42.56
C CYS A 193 34.88 12.62 -41.10
N GLY A 194 35.57 11.54 -40.69
CA GLY A 194 36.57 11.59 -39.62
C GLY A 194 36.61 10.49 -38.54
N GLY A 195 36.80 9.22 -38.92
CA GLY A 195 37.70 8.26 -38.24
C GLY A 195 37.47 7.80 -36.78
N GLY A 196 37.44 6.48 -36.58
CA GLY A 196 38.15 5.83 -35.46
C GLY A 196 37.35 5.25 -34.30
N SER A 197 37.04 3.95 -34.42
CA SER A 197 37.03 2.90 -33.39
C SER A 197 36.25 3.02 -32.06
N ALA A 198 35.58 1.91 -31.73
CA ALA A 198 35.14 1.46 -30.41
C ALA A 198 33.95 2.18 -29.74
N ALA A 199 32.77 1.59 -29.89
CA ALA A 199 31.90 1.14 -28.79
C ALA A 199 30.49 0.86 -29.34
N LYS A 200 30.09 -0.41 -29.29
CA LYS A 200 28.77 -0.90 -29.66
C LYS A 200 27.80 -0.57 -28.53
N ASP A 201 27.37 0.69 -28.43
CA ASP A 201 26.23 1.06 -27.59
C ASP A 201 25.50 2.30 -28.15
N ARG A 202 24.69 2.08 -29.18
CA ARG A 202 23.67 3.04 -29.63
C ARG A 202 22.42 2.30 -30.08
N GLY A 203 21.62 1.86 -29.10
CA GLY A 203 20.19 1.65 -29.28
C GLY A 203 19.46 2.99 -29.17
N LEU A 204 19.41 3.73 -30.27
CA LEU A 204 18.57 4.91 -30.44
C LEU A 204 17.09 4.50 -30.46
N GLY A 205 16.29 5.09 -29.57
CA GLY A 205 14.94 5.52 -29.93
C GLY A 205 13.74 4.61 -29.62
N GLN A 206 13.86 3.58 -28.79
CA GLN A 206 12.67 2.96 -28.22
C GLN A 206 12.22 3.81 -27.02
N PHE A 207 11.03 4.42 -27.09
CA PHE A 207 10.38 5.00 -25.90
C PHE A 207 10.27 3.91 -24.85
N ARG A 208 11.25 3.84 -23.94
CA ARG A 208 11.20 2.95 -22.81
C ARG A 208 9.97 3.37 -22.01
N ALA A 209 9.05 2.42 -21.82
CA ALA A 209 8.12 2.43 -20.71
C ALA A 209 8.84 2.95 -19.45
N PRO A 210 8.18 3.72 -18.56
CA PRO A 210 8.82 4.25 -17.37
C PRO A 210 9.52 3.09 -16.67
N SER A 211 10.85 3.10 -16.71
CA SER A 211 11.63 2.09 -16.02
C SER A 211 11.39 2.37 -14.55
N TRP A 212 10.50 1.58 -13.96
CA TRP A 212 10.28 1.50 -12.52
C TRP A 212 11.61 1.74 -11.80
N GLY A 213 11.70 2.79 -10.99
CA GLY A 213 12.94 3.26 -10.34
C GLY A 213 13.50 2.28 -9.30
N VAL A 214 13.00 1.04 -9.29
CA VAL A 214 13.26 0.01 -8.31
C VAL A 214 14.11 -1.08 -8.99
N PRO A 215 15.13 -1.62 -8.30
CA PRO A 215 15.99 -2.65 -8.86
C PRO A 215 15.18 -3.87 -9.33
N LYS A 216 15.64 -4.51 -10.41
CA LYS A 216 14.95 -5.61 -11.12
C LYS A 216 14.65 -6.85 -10.27
N ASN A 217 15.19 -6.94 -9.06
CA ASN A 217 15.03 -8.05 -8.12
C ASN A 217 14.06 -7.73 -6.97
N TRP A 218 13.47 -6.53 -6.94
CA TRP A 218 12.50 -6.15 -5.92
C TRP A 218 11.12 -6.75 -6.22
N SER A 219 10.43 -7.17 -5.16
CA SER A 219 9.09 -7.73 -5.26
C SER A 219 8.20 -7.24 -4.14
N ALA A 220 7.07 -6.64 -4.53
CA ALA A 220 6.00 -6.24 -3.63
C ALA A 220 5.51 -7.40 -2.76
N ALA A 221 5.31 -8.57 -3.37
CA ALA A 221 4.84 -9.77 -2.68
C ALA A 221 5.85 -10.27 -1.62
N LYS A 222 7.15 -10.31 -1.96
CA LYS A 222 8.20 -10.71 -1.01
C LYS A 222 8.36 -9.70 0.13
N GLN A 223 8.19 -8.41 -0.13
CA GLN A 223 8.21 -7.37 0.92
C GLN A 223 7.08 -7.60 1.92
N ILE A 224 5.83 -7.82 1.47
CA ILE A 224 4.72 -8.17 2.37
C ILE A 224 4.99 -9.47 3.11
N GLN A 225 5.41 -10.51 2.41
CA GLN A 225 5.70 -11.80 3.05
C GLN A 225 6.72 -11.64 4.18
N SER A 226 7.77 -10.83 3.95
CA SER A 226 8.78 -10.54 4.95
C SER A 226 8.23 -9.69 6.10
N MET A 227 7.37 -8.70 5.84
CA MET A 227 6.72 -7.91 6.89
C MET A 227 5.76 -8.74 7.75
N SER A 228 5.04 -9.67 7.14
CA SER A 228 4.13 -10.61 7.82
C SER A 228 4.87 -11.71 8.60
N SER A 229 6.13 -11.98 8.25
CA SER A 229 6.93 -12.96 8.97
C SER A 229 7.14 -12.53 10.42
N ASN A 230 7.13 -13.52 11.33
CA ASN A 230 7.26 -13.33 12.78
C ASN A 230 6.19 -12.44 13.44
N LEU A 231 5.08 -12.15 12.75
CA LEU A 231 3.99 -11.34 13.28
C LEU A 231 3.08 -12.19 14.20
N VAL A 232 3.57 -12.49 15.40
CA VAL A 232 2.89 -13.36 16.39
C VAL A 232 2.19 -12.53 17.45
N ALA A 233 0.91 -12.82 17.70
CA ALA A 233 0.13 -12.17 18.74
C ALA A 233 0.76 -12.42 20.13
N PRO A 234 0.95 -11.39 20.97
CA PRO A 234 1.39 -11.55 22.36
C PRO A 234 0.44 -12.46 23.15
N ARG A 235 0.98 -13.26 24.08
CA ARG A 235 0.22 -14.24 24.87
C ARG A 235 0.53 -14.12 26.36
N GLY A 236 -0.42 -14.50 27.21
CA GLY A 236 -0.21 -14.51 28.67
C GLY A 236 -0.09 -13.10 29.24
N ALA A 237 0.90 -12.85 30.08
CA ALA A 237 1.12 -11.52 30.67
C ALA A 237 1.47 -10.44 29.61
N ASP A 238 1.97 -10.83 28.44
CA ASP A 238 2.36 -9.90 27.38
C ASP A 238 1.15 -9.35 26.60
N SER A 239 -0.04 -9.98 26.69
CA SER A 239 -1.23 -9.53 25.96
C SER A 239 -1.92 -8.30 26.56
N THR A 240 -1.62 -8.00 27.82
CA THR A 240 -2.11 -6.82 28.55
C THR A 240 -1.05 -5.73 28.68
N GLY A 241 0.16 -5.96 28.16
CA GLY A 241 1.27 -5.02 28.24
C GLY A 241 1.58 -4.32 26.91
N LEU A 242 2.68 -3.55 26.92
CA LEU A 242 3.12 -2.72 25.80
C LEU A 242 3.50 -3.49 24.51
N ALA A 243 3.63 -4.82 24.58
CA ALA A 243 3.79 -5.65 23.39
C ALA A 243 2.55 -5.63 22.50
N MET A 244 1.35 -5.47 23.08
CA MET A 244 0.10 -5.48 22.33
C MET A 244 -0.04 -4.25 21.40
N PRO A 245 0.20 -2.99 21.84
CA PRO A 245 0.26 -1.84 20.94
C PRO A 245 1.25 -2.01 19.78
N VAL A 246 2.46 -2.53 20.05
CA VAL A 246 3.49 -2.77 19.02
C VAL A 246 3.02 -3.80 18.00
N TYR A 247 2.37 -4.85 18.47
CA TYR A 247 1.78 -5.88 17.63
C TYR A 247 0.64 -5.33 16.75
N ILE A 248 -0.30 -4.60 17.36
CA ILE A 248 -1.42 -3.97 16.67
C ILE A 248 -0.91 -3.03 15.58
N MET A 249 0.02 -2.13 15.90
CA MET A 249 0.57 -1.18 14.93
C MET A 249 1.35 -1.88 13.81
N SER A 250 2.02 -3.00 14.12
CA SER A 250 2.67 -3.83 13.10
C SER A 250 1.64 -4.40 12.12
N ILE A 251 0.52 -4.97 12.61
CA ILE A 251 -0.58 -5.48 11.78
C ILE A 251 -1.17 -4.36 10.92
N VAL A 252 -1.47 -3.20 11.50
CA VAL A 252 -2.01 -2.03 10.79
C VAL A 252 -1.06 -1.59 9.67
N THR A 253 0.25 -1.53 9.96
CA THR A 253 1.27 -1.18 8.96
C THR A 253 1.30 -2.19 7.83
N VAL A 254 1.34 -3.51 8.12
CA VAL A 254 1.35 -4.53 7.07
C VAL A 254 0.08 -4.46 6.23
N PHE A 255 -1.10 -4.31 6.85
CA PHE A 255 -2.37 -4.20 6.13
C PHE A 255 -2.40 -3.00 5.18
N VAL A 256 -2.03 -1.81 5.65
CA VAL A 256 -2.06 -0.58 4.84
C VAL A 256 -1.07 -0.68 3.68
N MET A 257 0.15 -1.15 3.93
CA MET A 257 1.15 -1.35 2.88
C MET A 257 0.71 -2.39 1.84
N TRP A 258 0.07 -3.48 2.29
CA TRP A 258 -0.51 -4.50 1.42
C TRP A 258 -1.63 -3.93 0.55
N ALA A 259 -2.56 -3.17 1.14
CA ALA A 259 -3.67 -2.55 0.44
C ALA A 259 -3.19 -1.51 -0.61
N LEU A 260 -2.17 -0.71 -0.28
CA LEU A 260 -1.56 0.23 -1.24
C LEU A 260 -0.98 -0.50 -2.45
N MET A 261 -0.28 -1.62 -2.24
CA MET A 261 0.28 -2.41 -3.35
C MET A 261 -0.78 -3.16 -4.15
N ALA A 262 -1.91 -3.51 -3.53
CA ALA A 262 -3.06 -4.06 -4.23
C ALA A 262 -3.72 -2.99 -5.12
N ALA A 263 -3.94 -1.79 -4.59
CA ALA A 263 -4.58 -0.68 -5.29
C ALA A 263 -3.70 -0.10 -6.42
N ILE A 264 -2.44 0.24 -6.12
CA ILE A 264 -1.57 1.00 -7.00
C ILE A 264 -0.61 0.05 -7.73
N PRO A 265 -0.42 0.21 -9.07
CA PRO A 265 0.48 -0.65 -9.83
C PRO A 265 1.91 -0.59 -9.30
N CYS A 266 2.51 -1.75 -9.04
CA CYS A 266 3.91 -1.89 -8.61
C CYS A 266 4.50 -3.23 -9.07
N GLN A 267 5.83 -3.37 -8.98
CA GLN A 267 6.56 -4.53 -9.49
C GLN A 267 6.28 -5.84 -8.72
N GLU A 268 6.20 -6.97 -9.45
CA GLU A 268 6.14 -8.35 -8.96
C GLU A 268 5.16 -8.57 -7.78
N ARG A 269 3.86 -8.44 -8.08
CA ARG A 269 2.74 -8.66 -7.14
C ARG A 269 2.21 -10.10 -7.10
N SER A 270 2.88 -11.03 -7.77
CA SER A 270 2.47 -12.44 -7.76
C SER A 270 2.52 -13.00 -6.34
N GLY A 271 1.41 -13.54 -5.85
CA GLY A 271 1.29 -14.07 -4.48
C GLY A 271 0.86 -13.05 -3.43
N LEU A 272 0.65 -11.77 -3.78
CA LEU A 272 0.24 -10.73 -2.83
C LEU A 272 -0.99 -11.13 -1.99
N ALA A 273 -1.97 -11.82 -2.61
CA ALA A 273 -3.19 -12.28 -1.94
C ALA A 273 -3.01 -13.41 -0.91
N SER A 274 -1.85 -14.07 -0.83
CA SER A 274 -1.60 -15.19 0.11
C SER A 274 -0.62 -14.84 1.24
N HIS A 275 0.07 -13.71 1.17
CA HIS A 275 1.19 -13.38 2.07
C HIS A 275 0.82 -12.61 3.33
N PHE A 276 -0.43 -12.21 3.49
CA PHE A 276 -0.91 -11.53 4.69
C PHE A 276 -2.19 -12.18 5.20
N GLN A 277 -2.24 -12.41 6.51
CA GLN A 277 -3.43 -12.92 7.20
C GLN A 277 -3.56 -12.17 8.52
N VAL A 278 -4.71 -11.53 8.71
CA VAL A 278 -5.06 -10.91 9.98
C VAL A 278 -5.58 -12.00 10.93
N PRO A 279 -5.11 -12.06 12.18
CA PRO A 279 -5.58 -13.04 13.15
C PRO A 279 -7.07 -12.89 13.46
N ARG A 280 -7.79 -14.01 13.35
CA ARG A 280 -9.27 -14.07 13.50
C ARG A 280 -9.78 -13.89 14.93
N GLN A 281 -8.90 -13.95 15.92
CA GLN A 281 -9.27 -14.01 17.33
C GLN A 281 -9.34 -12.64 18.01
N LEU A 282 -9.10 -11.55 17.27
CA LEU A 282 -9.00 -10.21 17.82
C LEU A 282 -10.30 -9.42 17.57
N GLY A 283 -10.96 -9.01 18.65
CA GLY A 283 -12.23 -8.27 18.57
C GLY A 283 -12.13 -6.93 17.86
N TRP A 284 -11.00 -6.22 18.01
CA TRP A 284 -10.76 -4.93 17.35
C TRP A 284 -10.49 -5.05 15.84
N ALA A 285 -10.11 -6.23 15.36
CA ALA A 285 -9.64 -6.43 13.99
C ALA A 285 -10.75 -6.80 13.00
N GLN A 286 -12.01 -6.94 13.44
CA GLN A 286 -13.10 -7.47 12.61
C GLN A 286 -13.32 -6.66 11.32
N ALA A 287 -13.44 -5.33 11.43
CA ALA A 287 -13.65 -4.48 10.25
C ALA A 287 -12.45 -4.53 9.28
N MET A 288 -11.22 -4.51 9.81
CA MET A 288 -10.00 -4.65 9.02
C MET A 288 -9.92 -6.02 8.32
N MET A 289 -10.37 -7.09 8.97
CA MET A 289 -10.48 -8.42 8.34
C MET A 289 -11.46 -8.41 7.17
N SER A 290 -12.64 -7.82 7.36
CA SER A 290 -13.64 -7.70 6.28
C SER A 290 -13.09 -6.90 5.09
N LEU A 291 -12.37 -5.81 5.35
CA LEU A 291 -11.67 -5.05 4.31
C LEU A 291 -10.60 -5.90 3.61
N HIS A 292 -9.77 -6.61 4.36
CA HIS A 292 -8.75 -7.50 3.82
C HIS A 292 -9.35 -8.59 2.90
N GLU A 293 -10.42 -9.22 3.34
CA GLU A 293 -11.15 -10.22 2.55
C GLU A 293 -11.73 -9.61 1.28
N LYS A 294 -12.39 -8.44 1.38
CA LYS A 294 -12.98 -7.74 0.23
C LYS A 294 -11.93 -7.34 -0.82
N ILE A 295 -10.81 -6.74 -0.41
CA ILE A 295 -9.70 -6.42 -1.33
C ILE A 295 -9.14 -7.71 -1.94
N GLY A 296 -8.98 -8.78 -1.14
CA GLY A 296 -8.51 -10.07 -1.62
C GLY A 296 -9.45 -10.73 -2.63
N GLU A 297 -10.76 -10.53 -2.50
CA GLU A 297 -11.76 -10.97 -3.48
C GLU A 297 -11.66 -10.19 -4.80
N GLU A 298 -11.56 -8.86 -4.72
CA GLU A 298 -11.35 -8.01 -5.91
C GLU A 298 -10.06 -8.38 -6.64
N TRP A 299 -8.99 -8.67 -5.90
CA TRP A 299 -7.74 -9.18 -6.46
C TRP A 299 -7.93 -10.49 -7.24
N LYS A 300 -8.61 -11.48 -6.63
CA LYS A 300 -8.88 -12.78 -7.27
C LYS A 300 -9.78 -12.65 -8.49
N LYS A 301 -10.77 -11.76 -8.45
CA LYS A 301 -11.65 -11.48 -9.61
C LYS A 301 -10.81 -10.95 -10.78
N LYS A 302 -9.84 -10.09 -10.51
CA LYS A 302 -8.94 -9.55 -11.54
C LYS A 302 -8.02 -10.62 -12.11
N GLU A 303 -7.39 -11.46 -11.27
CA GLU A 303 -6.52 -12.55 -11.74
C GLU A 303 -7.25 -13.53 -12.66
N LYS A 304 -8.51 -13.86 -12.38
CA LYS A 304 -9.32 -14.76 -13.21
C LYS A 304 -9.69 -14.18 -14.58
N LYS A 305 -9.79 -12.85 -14.70
CA LYS A 305 -10.24 -12.18 -15.93
C LYS A 305 -9.16 -12.14 -17.02
N GLY A 306 -7.93 -12.58 -16.74
CA GLY A 306 -6.82 -12.54 -17.71
C GLY A 306 -6.28 -11.13 -17.99
N SER A 307 -7.06 -10.07 -17.74
CA SER A 307 -6.57 -8.69 -17.60
C SER A 307 -5.54 -8.65 -16.48
N GLY A 308 -4.27 -8.53 -16.84
CA GLY A 308 -3.13 -8.74 -15.96
C GLY A 308 -3.24 -8.04 -14.61
N SER A 309 -2.69 -8.70 -13.59
CA SER A 309 -2.34 -8.21 -12.25
C SER A 309 -1.45 -6.94 -12.24
N PHE A 310 -1.27 -6.26 -13.38
CA PHE A 310 -0.40 -5.11 -13.54
C PHE A 310 -1.10 -3.77 -13.35
N VAL A 311 -2.40 -3.66 -13.66
CA VAL A 311 -3.16 -2.38 -13.58
C VAL A 311 -3.40 -1.91 -12.14
N GLY A 312 -3.44 -2.84 -11.18
CA GLY A 312 -3.83 -2.58 -9.80
C GLY A 312 -5.35 -2.53 -9.64
N LEU A 313 -5.80 -2.38 -8.39
CA LEU A 313 -7.22 -2.36 -8.06
C LEU A 313 -7.82 -0.96 -7.93
N LEU A 314 -7.04 0.11 -8.15
CA LEU A 314 -7.54 1.48 -8.10
C LEU A 314 -8.74 1.67 -9.05
N GLU A 315 -9.86 2.14 -8.54
CA GLU A 315 -11.15 2.19 -9.27
C GLU A 315 -11.03 2.96 -10.60
N GLU A 316 -10.40 4.13 -10.56
CA GLU A 316 -10.24 4.99 -11.72
C GLU A 316 -9.40 4.30 -12.81
N MET A 317 -8.41 3.50 -12.42
CA MET A 317 -7.60 2.71 -13.37
C MET A 317 -8.40 1.58 -13.99
N GLN A 318 -9.23 0.89 -13.19
CA GLN A 318 -10.09 -0.16 -13.71
C GLN A 318 -11.13 0.38 -14.70
N ARG A 319 -11.72 1.54 -14.41
CA ARG A 319 -12.66 2.22 -15.30
C ARG A 319 -11.97 2.68 -16.58
N MET A 320 -10.79 3.30 -16.45
CA MET A 320 -9.97 3.73 -17.58
C MET A 320 -9.59 2.57 -18.50
N GLU A 321 -9.21 1.41 -17.94
CA GLU A 321 -8.93 0.20 -18.72
C GLU A 321 -10.17 -0.24 -19.51
N LYS A 322 -11.33 -0.37 -18.84
CA LYS A 322 -12.57 -0.82 -19.47
C LYS A 322 -12.99 0.10 -20.63
N VAL A 323 -13.04 1.40 -20.39
CA VAL A 323 -13.46 2.38 -21.40
C VAL A 323 -12.41 2.50 -22.51
N GLY A 324 -11.12 2.41 -22.15
CA GLY A 324 -10.01 2.43 -23.10
C GLY A 324 -10.07 1.30 -24.13
N HIS A 325 -10.43 0.07 -23.72
CA HIS A 325 -10.63 -1.03 -24.66
C HIS A 325 -11.80 -0.77 -25.62
N SER A 326 -12.94 -0.33 -25.10
CA SER A 326 -14.11 -0.07 -25.96
C SER A 326 -13.84 1.06 -26.98
N LEU A 327 -13.17 2.12 -26.55
CA LEU A 327 -12.77 3.21 -27.44
C LEU A 327 -11.70 2.77 -28.45
N MET A 328 -10.86 1.80 -28.10
CA MET A 328 -9.90 1.20 -29.03
C MET A 328 -10.63 0.46 -30.14
N ASP A 329 -11.59 -0.41 -29.79
CA ASP A 329 -12.38 -1.17 -30.75
C ASP A 329 -13.16 -0.23 -31.69
N PHE A 330 -13.71 0.86 -31.15
CA PHE A 330 -14.32 1.92 -31.95
C PHE A 330 -13.32 2.56 -32.92
N ALA A 331 -12.14 2.98 -32.44
CA ALA A 331 -11.15 3.66 -33.25
C ALA A 331 -10.54 2.75 -34.34
N ASP A 332 -10.48 1.45 -34.09
CA ASP A 332 -10.04 0.43 -35.05
C ASP A 332 -11.04 0.19 -36.17
N GLY A 333 -12.34 0.22 -35.84
CA GLY A 333 -13.43 0.02 -36.79
C GLY A 333 -13.96 1.29 -37.45
N PHE A 334 -13.37 2.45 -37.18
CA PHE A 334 -13.89 3.73 -37.66
C PHE A 334 -13.71 3.90 -39.18
N GLN A 335 -14.80 4.23 -39.88
CA GLN A 335 -14.81 4.61 -41.29
C GLN A 335 -15.55 5.94 -41.45
N TYR A 336 -15.09 6.79 -42.36
CA TYR A 336 -15.74 8.07 -42.63
C TYR A 336 -16.67 7.98 -43.85
N PRO A 337 -17.89 8.52 -43.79
CA PRO A 337 -18.53 9.14 -42.62
C PRO A 337 -18.93 8.11 -41.56
N GLY A 338 -18.78 8.48 -40.28
CA GLY A 338 -19.09 7.58 -39.17
C GLY A 338 -20.60 7.35 -38.99
N GLU A 339 -20.97 6.14 -38.57
CA GLU A 339 -22.34 5.78 -38.20
C GLU A 339 -22.81 6.58 -36.97
N ALA A 340 -24.00 7.19 -37.03
CA ALA A 340 -24.49 8.10 -36.00
C ALA A 340 -24.58 7.45 -34.61
N GLU A 341 -25.09 6.21 -34.53
CA GLU A 341 -25.20 5.45 -33.29
C GLU A 341 -23.83 5.17 -32.66
N ARG A 342 -22.88 4.65 -33.46
CA ARG A 342 -21.50 4.39 -32.99
C ARG A 342 -20.77 5.67 -32.57
N LEU A 343 -21.04 6.80 -33.24
CA LEU A 343 -20.49 8.10 -32.87
C LEU A 343 -21.05 8.61 -31.53
N GLU A 344 -22.33 8.38 -31.27
CA GLU A 344 -22.99 8.75 -30.01
C GLU A 344 -22.49 7.87 -28.85
N GLU A 345 -22.39 6.56 -29.06
CA GLU A 345 -21.79 5.64 -28.09
C GLU A 345 -20.34 6.00 -27.75
N ALA A 346 -19.51 6.26 -28.77
CA ALA A 346 -18.13 6.68 -28.58
C ALA A 346 -18.03 8.04 -27.87
N ALA A 347 -18.98 8.95 -28.09
CA ALA A 347 -19.05 10.21 -27.38
C ALA A 347 -19.35 10.02 -25.89
N ALA A 348 -20.31 9.15 -25.55
CA ALA A 348 -20.63 8.82 -24.16
C ALA A 348 -19.43 8.17 -23.45
N GLN A 349 -18.73 7.25 -24.13
CA GLN A 349 -17.53 6.62 -23.60
C GLN A 349 -16.36 7.59 -23.45
N ALA A 350 -16.16 8.49 -24.41
CA ALA A 350 -15.15 9.54 -24.30
C ALA A 350 -15.45 10.47 -23.12
N ALA A 351 -16.72 10.80 -22.87
CA ALA A 351 -17.13 11.59 -21.71
C ALA A 351 -16.90 10.85 -20.37
N GLU A 352 -17.16 9.54 -20.31
CA GLU A 352 -16.83 8.71 -19.14
C GLU A 352 -15.31 8.67 -18.87
N LEU A 353 -14.50 8.54 -19.93
CA LEU A 353 -13.05 8.57 -19.83
C LEU A 353 -12.54 9.95 -19.38
N ALA A 354 -13.13 11.03 -19.91
CA ALA A 354 -12.83 12.40 -19.51
C ALA A 354 -13.10 12.64 -18.03
N GLU A 355 -14.25 12.19 -17.53
CA GLU A 355 -14.60 12.27 -16.11
C GLU A 355 -13.62 11.47 -15.24
N THR A 356 -13.21 10.30 -15.69
CA THR A 356 -12.19 9.50 -14.99
C THR A 356 -10.85 10.23 -14.93
N CYS A 357 -10.44 10.90 -16.00
CA CYS A 357 -9.21 11.71 -16.02
C CYS A 357 -9.31 12.91 -15.09
N ARG A 358 -10.47 13.58 -15.00
CA ARG A 358 -10.70 14.68 -14.03
C ARG A 358 -10.53 14.21 -12.58
N ARG A 359 -11.17 13.10 -12.21
CA ARG A 359 -11.03 12.52 -10.86
C ARG A 359 -9.58 12.17 -10.54
N MET A 360 -8.83 11.65 -11.51
CA MET A 360 -7.40 11.40 -11.37
C MET A 360 -6.59 12.69 -11.20
N GLU A 361 -6.84 13.71 -12.01
CA GLU A 361 -6.12 15.00 -11.93
C GLU A 361 -6.29 15.63 -10.54
N GLU A 362 -7.52 15.65 -10.01
CA GLU A 362 -7.84 16.19 -8.69
C GLU A 362 -7.29 15.33 -7.55
N GLY A 363 -7.29 14.00 -7.70
CA GLY A 363 -6.99 13.06 -6.63
C GLY A 363 -5.51 12.65 -6.50
N LEU A 364 -4.77 12.54 -7.61
CA LEU A 364 -3.43 11.93 -7.59
C LEU A 364 -2.40 12.81 -6.88
N VAL A 365 -2.44 14.14 -7.04
CA VAL A 365 -1.50 15.03 -6.33
C VAL A 365 -1.68 14.96 -4.81
N PRO A 366 -2.90 15.12 -4.25
CA PRO A 366 -3.14 14.91 -2.83
C PRO A 366 -2.71 13.52 -2.33
N LEU A 367 -2.99 12.47 -3.10
CA LEU A 367 -2.56 11.12 -2.75
C LEU A 367 -1.03 11.01 -2.65
N GLN A 368 -0.28 11.58 -3.62
CA GLN A 368 1.19 11.61 -3.56
C GLN A 368 1.72 12.37 -2.34
N GLN A 369 1.10 13.49 -1.99
CA GLN A 369 1.47 14.26 -0.80
C GLN A 369 1.24 13.45 0.49
N GLN A 370 0.12 12.74 0.57
CA GLN A 370 -0.22 11.94 1.73
C GLN A 370 0.67 10.70 1.89
N ILE A 371 1.04 10.03 0.79
CA ILE A 371 2.03 8.94 0.83
C ILE A 371 3.39 9.46 1.32
N ARG A 372 3.80 10.69 0.92
CA ARG A 372 5.01 11.32 1.45
C ARG A 372 4.90 11.66 2.93
N GLU A 373 3.74 12.09 3.39
CA GLU A 373 3.52 12.32 4.83
C GLU A 373 3.64 11.02 5.62
N VAL A 374 3.03 9.93 5.16
CA VAL A 374 3.18 8.58 5.75
C VAL A 374 4.66 8.18 5.80
N PHE A 375 5.41 8.36 4.69
CA PHE A 375 6.84 8.10 4.66
C PHE A 375 7.60 8.88 5.74
N HIS A 376 7.37 10.20 5.83
CA HIS A 376 8.06 11.03 6.82
C HIS A 376 7.65 10.71 8.26
N ARG A 377 6.37 10.36 8.50
CA ARG A 377 5.91 9.91 9.82
C ARG A 377 6.61 8.64 10.24
N ILE A 378 6.74 7.65 9.36
CA ILE A 378 7.46 6.40 9.64
C ILE A 378 8.93 6.70 9.99
N VAL A 379 9.61 7.55 9.21
CA VAL A 379 11.01 7.94 9.49
C VAL A 379 11.13 8.60 10.86
N ARG A 380 10.23 9.54 11.19
CA ARG A 380 10.22 10.24 12.47
C ARG A 380 9.97 9.28 13.64
N SER A 381 8.93 8.46 13.54
CA SER A 381 8.55 7.45 14.53
C SER A 381 9.70 6.47 14.82
N ARG A 382 10.34 5.97 13.75
CA ARG A 382 11.54 5.12 13.85
C ARG A 382 12.68 5.80 14.60
N THR A 383 12.92 7.08 14.32
CA THR A 383 13.98 7.87 14.97
C THR A 383 13.69 8.05 16.45
N GLU A 384 12.45 8.43 16.79
CA GLU A 384 12.00 8.59 18.19
C GLU A 384 12.16 7.29 18.99
N VAL A 385 11.77 6.14 18.43
CA VAL A 385 11.96 4.82 19.09
C VAL A 385 13.44 4.50 19.31
N LEU A 386 14.31 4.78 18.33
CA LEU A 386 15.75 4.56 18.44
C LEU A 386 16.38 5.48 19.50
N ASP A 387 15.96 6.74 19.56
CA ASP A 387 16.46 7.70 20.56
C ASP A 387 16.09 7.27 21.98
N VAL A 388 14.90 6.71 22.18
CA VAL A 388 14.47 6.18 23.48
C VAL A 388 15.24 4.90 23.86
N LEU A 389 15.53 4.03 22.89
CA LEU A 389 16.38 2.85 23.11
C LEU A 389 17.82 3.25 23.50
N ASP A 390 18.39 4.27 22.86
CA ASP A 390 19.71 4.79 23.22
C ASP A 390 19.74 5.40 24.63
N GLN A 391 18.69 6.12 25.02
CA GLN A 391 18.53 6.64 26.37
C GLN A 391 18.45 5.53 27.43
N ALA A 392 17.73 4.45 27.13
CA ALA A 392 17.62 3.29 28.01
C ALA A 392 18.95 2.54 28.21
N GLY A 393 19.85 2.60 27.22
CA GLY A 393 21.17 1.97 27.26
C GLY A 393 22.25 2.76 28.01
N LYS A 394 22.01 4.05 28.31
CA LYS A 394 22.95 4.89 29.07
C LYS A 394 22.81 4.58 30.57
N PRO A 395 23.87 4.15 31.27
CA PRO A 395 23.80 4.00 32.71
C PRO A 395 23.53 5.37 33.33
N SER A 396 22.46 5.47 34.12
CA SER A 396 22.19 6.65 34.93
C SER A 396 23.41 6.91 35.82
N ALA A 397 24.08 8.04 35.59
CA ALA A 397 25.16 8.48 36.47
C ALA A 397 24.59 8.59 37.89
N PRO A 398 25.28 8.06 38.92
CA PRO A 398 24.79 8.17 40.29
C PRO A 398 24.69 9.65 40.63
N SER A 399 23.48 10.11 40.93
CA SER A 399 23.25 11.42 41.54
C SER A 399 23.96 11.43 42.89
N VAL A 400 25.04 12.20 43.01
CA VAL A 400 25.77 12.45 44.26
C VAL A 400 24.97 13.38 45.16
#